data_AF-A0AAD8GU53-F1
#
_entry.id   AF-A0AAD8GU53-F1
#
_cell.length_a   1.000
_cell.length_b   1.000
_cell.length_c   1.000
_cell.angle_alpha   90.00
_cell.angle_beta   90.00
_cell.angle_gamma   90.00
#
_symmetry.space_group_name_H-M   'P 1'
#
loop_
_entity.id
_entity.type
_entity.pdbx_description
1 polymer ?
#
loop_
_entity_poly.entity_id
_entity_poly.type
_entity_poly.pdbx_seq_one_letter_code
_entity_poly.pdbx_strand_id
1 'polypeptide(L)'
;MAKRAKLEVCDDRLSKLGDDLLCSILSFVDAKTAARTTCLSKRWEGLWSRMSVINFDFKQTENEFRNEEDQRNFIRHYLTRRDNLIKVSRLTLSFDFTPSNNLARGIIEYAIAHEVEEMVVDLVVDLYFDDEIEYVPCVTYSSTTLRKLVLFSDFLNEFYEKSWQLPNLHTLYLMAPGVVYDTSDVPLEYLTCLPSLKTLGLRRWELPSTLGLPDLTSLELNEMIYPEDTKVFFSTLLKLENLTLSFTGGMYTRIFVETPNLAHFNIIYPIDVMIDDMDDQRGKLMIRAPNLRTFTSVGLCPFTLEGIVNLEYVNIKLEDSDELRTITPLKKFEYRRRVVNDMLLGVSSATVLSLDFHLLKVFSELPDVIGCSPPVFRFLKYLKVPKDYEELSNARPLLKEYIVGLSTDADIITEFPKKKGVEEVKHLKKEIADLKAKTMQILGEASRLGYENLKQLEQVLDEGLASVKAKKDQLLKETKKKLDVSQKKEQEATVEIATLRSEEQKVAMEDATLKGKIEELQGQLEDRAPREYSPKSDETARQIKTGLFLRTTYMTKS
;
A
#
# COMPACT_ATOMS: atom_id res chain seq x y z
N MET A 1 7.53 48.81 -46.50
CA MET A 1 6.24 48.48 -45.87
C MET A 1 6.26 47.01 -45.48
N ALA A 2 6.50 46.69 -44.20
CA ALA A 2 6.46 45.31 -43.72
C ALA A 2 5.01 44.96 -43.32
N LYS A 3 4.42 43.97 -43.99
CA LYS A 3 3.11 43.39 -43.64
C LYS A 3 3.24 42.70 -42.28
N ARG A 4 2.49 43.19 -41.28
CA ARG A 4 2.23 42.46 -40.03
C ARG A 4 1.53 41.14 -40.37
N ALA A 5 2.15 40.02 -40.04
CA ALA A 5 1.50 38.72 -40.02
C ALA A 5 0.36 38.76 -38.98
N LYS A 6 -0.87 38.45 -39.39
CA LYS A 6 -1.99 38.17 -38.49
C LYS A 6 -1.66 36.86 -37.78
N LEU A 7 -1.35 36.92 -36.49
CA LEU A 7 -1.32 35.73 -35.62
C LEU A 7 -2.69 35.07 -35.69
N GLU A 8 -2.72 33.80 -36.10
CA GLU A 8 -3.89 32.95 -35.95
C GLU A 8 -4.25 32.89 -34.46
N VAL A 9 -5.44 33.37 -34.12
CA VAL A 9 -5.98 33.30 -32.76
C VAL A 9 -6.24 31.83 -32.49
N CYS A 10 -5.34 31.20 -31.72
CA CYS A 10 -5.56 29.87 -31.16
C CYS A 10 -6.88 29.94 -30.37
N ASP A 11 -7.88 29.15 -30.79
CA ASP A 11 -9.21 29.15 -30.20
C ASP A 11 -9.10 28.91 -28.68
N ASP A 12 -9.56 29.89 -27.89
CA ASP A 12 -9.44 29.83 -26.43
C ASP A 12 -10.43 28.81 -25.86
N ARG A 13 -9.96 27.57 -25.78
CA ARG A 13 -10.72 26.42 -25.29
C ARG A 13 -11.01 26.50 -23.79
N LEU A 14 -10.21 27.24 -23.00
CA LEU A 14 -10.44 27.41 -21.57
C LEU A 14 -11.62 28.35 -21.32
N SER A 15 -11.74 29.41 -22.11
CA SER A 15 -12.91 30.30 -22.07
C SER A 15 -14.23 29.63 -22.45
N LYS A 16 -14.20 28.45 -23.07
CA LYS A 16 -15.41 27.66 -23.40
C LYS A 16 -15.87 26.72 -22.29
N LEU A 17 -15.05 26.45 -21.29
CA LEU A 17 -15.43 25.61 -20.14
C LEU A 17 -16.44 26.36 -19.26
N GLY A 18 -17.27 25.65 -18.50
CA GLY A 18 -18.13 26.24 -17.47
C GLY A 18 -17.35 26.57 -16.19
N ASP A 19 -17.87 27.49 -15.36
CA ASP A 19 -17.17 27.94 -14.14
C ASP A 19 -16.85 26.78 -13.19
N ASP A 20 -17.76 25.82 -13.05
CA ASP A 20 -17.56 24.67 -12.16
C ASP A 20 -16.38 23.78 -12.61
N LEU A 21 -16.17 23.65 -13.92
CA LEU A 21 -15.01 22.94 -14.47
C LEU A 21 -13.72 23.75 -14.26
N LEU A 22 -13.78 25.07 -14.38
CA LEU A 22 -12.63 25.93 -14.09
C LEU A 22 -12.27 25.88 -12.60
N CYS A 23 -13.25 25.94 -11.69
CA CYS A 23 -13.02 25.74 -10.25
C CYS A 23 -12.46 24.34 -9.96
N SER A 24 -12.91 23.31 -10.68
CA SER A 24 -12.34 21.95 -10.57
C SER A 24 -10.88 21.90 -11.04
N ILE A 25 -10.53 22.60 -12.13
CA ILE A 25 -9.13 22.71 -12.57
C ILE A 25 -8.29 23.44 -11.52
N LEU A 26 -8.81 24.55 -10.97
CA LEU A 26 -8.12 25.30 -9.91
C LEU A 26 -7.96 24.49 -8.63
N SER A 27 -8.82 23.50 -8.35
CA SER A 27 -8.70 22.63 -7.19
C SER A 27 -7.45 21.74 -7.19
N PHE A 28 -6.75 21.63 -8.34
CA PHE A 28 -5.48 20.89 -8.46
C PHE A 28 -4.24 21.77 -8.27
N VAL A 29 -4.37 23.08 -8.05
CA VAL A 29 -3.24 24.00 -7.83
C VAL A 29 -3.31 24.61 -6.43
N ASP A 30 -2.21 25.23 -5.99
CA ASP A 30 -2.18 25.97 -4.72
C ASP A 30 -3.01 27.27 -4.77
N ALA A 31 -3.35 27.78 -3.59
CA ALA A 31 -4.17 28.97 -3.40
C ALA A 31 -3.53 30.22 -4.03
N LYS A 32 -2.19 30.31 -4.05
CA LYS A 32 -1.43 31.41 -4.63
C LYS A 32 -1.61 31.44 -6.15
N THR A 33 -1.43 30.30 -6.80
CA THR A 33 -1.59 30.11 -8.24
C THR A 33 -3.03 30.35 -8.64
N ALA A 34 -4.00 29.83 -7.87
CA ALA A 34 -5.41 30.10 -8.08
C ALA A 34 -5.72 31.60 -8.01
N ALA A 35 -5.22 32.31 -6.98
CA ALA A 35 -5.39 33.75 -6.87
C ALA A 35 -4.69 34.51 -8.01
N ARG A 36 -3.53 34.05 -8.49
CA ARG A 36 -2.84 34.65 -9.64
C ARG A 36 -3.67 34.55 -10.93
N THR A 37 -4.53 33.53 -11.09
CA THR A 37 -5.36 33.39 -12.30
C THR A 37 -6.34 34.54 -12.52
N THR A 38 -6.62 35.34 -11.49
CA THR A 38 -7.42 36.56 -11.58
C THR A 38 -6.89 37.56 -12.63
N CYS A 39 -5.59 37.52 -12.96
CA CYS A 39 -5.00 38.37 -14.00
C CYS A 39 -5.31 37.92 -15.45
N LEU A 40 -5.83 36.70 -15.64
CA LEU A 40 -6.08 36.13 -16.97
C LEU A 40 -7.25 36.81 -17.68
N SER A 41 -8.38 36.99 -16.98
CA SER A 41 -9.53 37.77 -17.46
C SER A 41 -10.51 38.05 -16.32
N LYS A 42 -11.46 38.96 -16.55
CA LYS A 42 -12.55 39.26 -15.59
C LYS A 42 -13.33 38.04 -15.13
N ARG A 43 -13.40 36.99 -15.95
CA ARG A 43 -14.09 35.75 -15.61
C ARG A 43 -13.37 34.98 -14.48
N TRP A 44 -12.04 35.05 -14.43
CA TRP A 44 -11.22 34.34 -13.44
C TRP A 44 -11.14 35.07 -12.09
N GLU A 45 -11.55 36.34 -12.03
CA GLU A 45 -11.44 37.20 -10.86
C GLU A 45 -12.10 36.60 -9.60
N GLY A 46 -13.21 35.87 -9.76
CA GLY A 46 -13.98 35.27 -8.66
C GLY A 46 -13.98 33.75 -8.59
N LEU A 47 -13.20 33.05 -9.43
CA LEU A 47 -13.27 31.56 -9.44
C LEU A 47 -12.55 30.93 -8.25
N TRP A 48 -11.46 31.54 -7.80
CA TRP A 48 -10.68 31.05 -6.66
C TRP A 48 -11.50 31.09 -5.35
N SER A 49 -12.40 32.07 -5.20
CA SER A 49 -13.24 32.19 -4.00
C SER A 49 -14.32 31.10 -3.90
N ARG A 50 -14.56 30.36 -4.99
CA ARG A 50 -15.54 29.25 -5.09
C ARG A 50 -14.91 27.84 -5.04
N MET A 51 -13.61 27.72 -4.78
CA MET A 51 -12.91 26.41 -4.77
C MET A 51 -13.30 25.56 -3.56
N SER A 52 -13.64 24.28 -3.70
CA SER A 52 -13.94 23.40 -2.54
C SER A 52 -12.69 22.83 -1.86
N VAL A 53 -11.55 22.85 -2.56
CA VAL A 53 -10.25 22.39 -2.05
C VAL A 53 -9.33 23.59 -1.95
N ILE A 54 -8.78 23.81 -0.76
CA ILE A 54 -7.85 24.90 -0.47
C ILE A 54 -6.51 24.29 -0.13
N ASN A 55 -5.47 24.66 -0.89
CA ASN A 55 -4.10 24.21 -0.65
C ASN A 55 -3.19 25.42 -0.46
N PHE A 56 -2.75 25.65 0.76
CA PHE A 56 -1.75 26.64 1.11
C PHE A 56 -0.38 25.97 1.14
N ASP A 57 0.25 25.86 -0.02
CA ASP A 57 1.60 25.32 -0.14
C ASP A 57 2.65 26.44 -0.12
N PHE A 58 3.34 26.56 1.00
CA PHE A 58 4.46 27.48 1.19
C PHE A 58 5.82 26.77 1.16
N LYS A 59 5.86 25.49 0.78
CA LYS A 59 7.12 24.79 0.57
C LYS A 59 7.87 25.34 -0.64
N GLN A 60 9.18 25.46 -0.51
CA GLN A 60 10.14 25.99 -1.47
C GLN A 60 9.77 27.38 -2.01
N THR A 61 9.11 28.21 -1.18
CA THR A 61 8.68 29.57 -1.54
C THR A 61 9.70 30.64 -1.23
N GLU A 62 10.96 30.25 -1.02
CA GLU A 62 12.09 31.17 -0.94
C GLU A 62 11.98 32.16 -2.10
N ASN A 63 11.81 33.45 -1.79
CA ASN A 63 11.64 34.59 -2.71
C ASN A 63 10.19 34.95 -3.17
N GLU A 64 9.14 34.19 -2.87
CA GLU A 64 7.76 34.62 -3.19
C GLU A 64 7.19 35.58 -2.12
N PHE A 65 7.60 35.41 -0.86
CA PHE A 65 7.17 36.21 0.29
C PHE A 65 8.40 36.78 1.00
N ARG A 66 8.29 38.00 1.55
CA ARG A 66 9.43 38.64 2.21
C ARG A 66 9.72 38.06 3.59
N ASN A 67 8.68 37.57 4.25
CA ASN A 67 8.70 37.02 5.60
C ASN A 67 7.39 36.22 5.85
N GLU A 68 7.32 35.60 7.04
CA GLU A 68 6.13 34.86 7.49
C GLU A 68 4.88 35.75 7.61
N GLU A 69 5.02 37.02 8.00
CA GLU A 69 3.86 37.94 8.13
C GLU A 69 3.15 38.15 6.78
N ASP A 70 3.89 38.23 5.67
CA ASP A 70 3.30 38.31 4.33
C ASP A 70 2.51 37.03 3.99
N GLN A 71 3.01 35.85 4.38
CA GLN A 71 2.31 34.58 4.19
C GLN A 71 1.03 34.49 5.04
N ARG A 72 1.13 34.88 6.32
CA ARG A 72 -0.04 35.00 7.23
C ARG A 72 -1.08 35.94 6.67
N ASN A 73 -0.65 37.10 6.19
CA ASN A 73 -1.53 38.08 5.58
C ASN A 73 -2.20 37.50 4.34
N PHE A 74 -1.46 36.82 3.46
CA PHE A 74 -2.06 36.15 2.31
C PHE A 74 -3.15 35.16 2.72
N ILE A 75 -2.88 34.24 3.64
CA ILE A 75 -3.85 33.24 4.11
C ILE A 75 -5.09 33.93 4.67
N ARG A 76 -4.89 34.91 5.58
CA ARG A 76 -5.98 35.67 6.19
C ARG A 76 -6.83 36.39 5.14
N HIS A 77 -6.21 37.07 4.18
CA HIS A 77 -6.92 37.77 3.10
C HIS A 77 -7.64 36.80 2.17
N TYR A 78 -7.05 35.64 1.88
CA TYR A 78 -7.66 34.61 1.06
C TYR A 78 -8.91 34.05 1.73
N LEU A 79 -8.81 33.63 2.99
CA LEU A 79 -9.92 33.04 3.74
C LEU A 79 -11.05 34.05 4.00
N THR A 80 -10.74 35.32 4.27
CA THR A 80 -11.78 36.36 4.54
C THR A 80 -12.56 36.79 3.30
N ARG A 81 -11.95 36.70 2.11
CA ARG A 81 -12.57 37.13 0.84
C ARG A 81 -13.21 35.98 0.07
N ARG A 82 -13.15 34.77 0.63
CA ARG A 82 -13.76 33.58 0.07
C ARG A 82 -15.29 33.65 0.12
N ASP A 83 -15.96 32.95 -0.79
CA ASP A 83 -17.38 32.67 -0.66
C ASP A 83 -17.64 31.59 0.41
N ASN A 84 -18.08 32.02 1.59
CA ASN A 84 -18.38 31.13 2.72
C ASN A 84 -19.63 30.27 2.51
N LEU A 85 -20.43 30.51 1.46
CA LEU A 85 -21.52 29.62 1.08
C LEU A 85 -21.00 28.32 0.45
N ILE A 86 -19.77 28.33 -0.06
CA ILE A 86 -19.14 27.16 -0.66
C ILE A 86 -18.40 26.36 0.40
N LYS A 87 -18.92 25.16 0.69
CA LYS A 87 -18.30 24.20 1.59
C LYS A 87 -16.86 23.89 1.17
N VAL A 88 -15.96 23.91 2.16
CA VAL A 88 -14.57 23.49 1.99
C VAL A 88 -14.49 22.00 2.35
N SER A 89 -14.18 21.14 1.38
CA SER A 89 -14.03 19.71 1.62
C SER A 89 -12.63 19.38 2.16
N ARG A 90 -11.60 20.06 1.66
CA ARG A 90 -10.21 19.85 2.06
C ARG A 90 -9.47 21.16 2.27
N LEU A 91 -8.74 21.24 3.38
CA LEU A 91 -7.80 22.31 3.68
C LEU A 91 -6.41 21.69 3.92
N THR A 92 -5.46 22.08 3.09
CA THR A 92 -4.04 21.71 3.23
C THR A 92 -3.23 22.95 3.56
N LEU A 93 -2.32 22.81 4.53
CA LEU A 93 -1.37 23.82 4.94
C LEU A 93 0.01 23.20 5.00
N SER A 94 0.95 23.74 4.21
CA SER A 94 2.31 23.22 4.12
C SER A 94 3.33 24.33 4.26
N PHE A 95 4.32 24.17 5.13
CA PHE A 95 5.43 25.11 5.31
C PHE A 95 6.77 24.36 5.41
N ASP A 96 7.87 25.03 5.03
CA ASP A 96 9.24 24.57 5.29
C ASP A 96 9.76 24.97 6.68
N PHE A 97 8.93 25.63 7.49
CA PHE A 97 9.29 26.08 8.82
C PHE A 97 8.06 26.02 9.75
N THR A 98 8.30 26.10 11.05
CA THR A 98 7.21 26.14 12.05
C THR A 98 6.50 27.50 11.99
N PRO A 99 5.22 27.56 11.61
CA PRO A 99 4.48 28.81 11.59
C PRO A 99 4.20 29.25 13.02
N SER A 100 4.08 30.55 13.22
CA SER A 100 3.64 31.14 14.48
C SER A 100 2.30 30.55 14.96
N ASN A 101 2.18 30.43 16.28
CA ASN A 101 1.03 29.84 16.97
C ASN A 101 -0.32 30.42 16.55
N ASN A 102 -0.37 31.74 16.37
CA ASN A 102 -1.58 32.44 15.97
C ASN A 102 -2.06 32.04 14.56
N LEU A 103 -1.13 31.74 13.65
CA LEU A 103 -1.48 31.30 12.30
C LEU A 103 -2.07 29.89 12.31
N ALA A 104 -1.37 28.95 12.95
CA ALA A 104 -1.83 27.57 13.03
C ALA A 104 -3.19 27.48 13.73
N ARG A 105 -3.33 28.14 14.88
CA ARG A 105 -4.59 28.22 15.62
C ARG A 105 -5.72 28.79 14.76
N GLY A 106 -5.50 29.93 14.10
CA GLY A 106 -6.52 30.56 13.27
C GLY A 106 -6.99 29.69 12.11
N ILE A 107 -6.10 28.86 11.55
CA ILE A 107 -6.45 27.93 10.46
C ILE A 107 -7.24 26.74 10.99
N ILE A 108 -6.88 26.20 12.16
CA ILE A 108 -7.64 25.11 12.81
C ILE A 108 -9.05 25.62 13.18
N GLU A 109 -9.14 26.78 13.81
CA GLU A 109 -10.42 27.41 14.16
C GLU A 109 -11.27 27.67 12.91
N TYR A 110 -10.66 28.15 11.82
CA TYR A 110 -11.34 28.29 10.54
C TYR A 110 -11.86 26.95 10.01
N ALA A 111 -11.03 25.91 10.01
CA ALA A 111 -11.41 24.59 9.48
C ALA A 111 -12.57 23.97 10.27
N ILE A 112 -12.56 24.12 11.60
CA ILE A 112 -13.64 23.69 12.48
C ILE A 112 -14.91 24.50 12.20
N ALA A 113 -14.81 25.83 12.18
CA ALA A 113 -15.96 26.72 11.96
C ALA A 113 -16.63 26.55 10.59
N HIS A 114 -15.88 26.08 9.59
CA HIS A 114 -16.36 25.85 8.22
C HIS A 114 -16.62 24.38 7.91
N GLU A 115 -16.69 23.52 8.94
CA GLU A 115 -17.09 22.12 8.80
C GLU A 115 -16.25 21.33 7.77
N VAL A 116 -14.94 21.58 7.76
CA VAL A 116 -14.02 20.90 6.84
C VAL A 116 -14.02 19.39 7.09
N GLU A 117 -13.96 18.61 6.01
CA GLU A 117 -13.96 17.14 6.08
C GLU A 117 -12.54 16.56 6.15
N GLU A 118 -11.57 17.19 5.48
CA GLU A 118 -10.18 16.76 5.46
C GLU A 118 -9.24 17.92 5.77
N MET A 119 -8.46 17.78 6.85
CA MET A 119 -7.45 18.76 7.23
C MET A 119 -6.07 18.13 7.20
N VAL A 120 -5.14 18.77 6.50
CA VAL A 120 -3.74 18.36 6.41
C VAL A 120 -2.88 19.54 6.81
N VAL A 121 -2.06 19.34 7.83
CA VAL A 121 -1.05 20.30 8.27
C VAL A 121 0.31 19.61 8.21
N ASP A 122 1.13 20.04 7.27
CA ASP A 122 2.41 19.45 6.91
C ASP A 122 3.53 20.47 7.11
N LEU A 123 4.15 20.45 8.29
CA LEU A 123 5.26 21.35 8.59
C LEU A 123 6.56 20.53 8.56
N VAL A 124 7.49 20.97 7.74
CA VAL A 124 8.86 20.45 7.79
C VAL A 124 9.62 21.37 8.74
N VAL A 125 10.19 20.81 9.81
CA VAL A 125 11.08 21.56 10.71
C VAL A 125 12.49 21.43 10.16
N ASP A 126 13.12 22.54 9.80
CA ASP A 126 14.57 22.58 9.61
C ASP A 126 15.24 22.37 10.98
N LEU A 127 15.86 21.21 11.12
CA LEU A 127 16.43 20.64 12.36
C LEU A 127 17.67 21.38 12.90
N TYR A 128 17.85 22.66 12.59
CA TYR A 128 19.09 23.40 12.84
C TYR A 128 18.92 24.70 13.64
N PHE A 129 17.71 25.08 14.07
CA PHE A 129 17.50 26.31 14.81
C PHE A 129 17.08 26.05 16.26
N ASP A 130 18.01 26.38 17.16
CA ASP A 130 18.00 26.28 18.62
C ASP A 130 17.25 27.48 19.27
N ASP A 131 16.31 28.09 18.53
CA ASP A 131 15.55 29.24 19.03
C ASP A 131 14.26 28.73 19.69
N GLU A 132 13.97 29.25 20.89
CA GLU A 132 12.81 28.95 21.73
C GLU A 132 11.54 28.70 20.91
N ILE A 133 11.20 27.43 20.68
CA ILE A 133 9.98 27.05 19.97
C ILE A 133 8.82 27.50 20.86
N GLU A 134 8.12 28.58 20.50
CA GLU A 134 6.86 28.94 21.12
C GLU A 134 5.87 27.80 20.85
N TYR A 135 5.63 26.95 21.85
CA TYR A 135 4.74 25.79 21.74
C TYR A 135 3.31 26.17 21.33
N VAL A 136 2.71 25.36 20.46
CA VAL A 136 1.37 25.61 19.94
C VAL A 136 0.35 25.53 21.07
N PRO A 137 -0.53 26.54 21.23
CA PRO A 137 -1.53 26.50 22.28
C PRO A 137 -2.57 25.41 22.02
N CYS A 138 -3.01 24.77 23.10
CA CYS A 138 -4.19 23.92 23.19
C CYS A 138 -5.36 24.45 22.33
N VAL A 139 -5.60 23.79 21.21
CA VAL A 139 -6.90 23.86 20.55
C VAL A 139 -7.57 22.51 20.78
N THR A 140 -8.68 22.52 21.51
CA THR A 140 -9.53 21.34 21.59
C THR A 140 -10.08 21.06 20.20
N TYR A 141 -9.63 20.00 19.54
CA TYR A 141 -10.20 19.58 18.28
C TYR A 141 -11.61 19.05 18.51
N SER A 142 -12.61 19.88 18.24
CA SER A 142 -14.03 19.53 18.35
C SER A 142 -14.69 19.75 16.99
N SER A 143 -14.95 18.66 16.27
CA SER A 143 -15.61 18.70 14.97
C SER A 143 -16.37 17.40 14.71
N THR A 144 -17.61 17.53 14.24
CA THR A 144 -18.43 16.40 13.80
C THR A 144 -18.30 16.10 12.31
N THR A 145 -17.60 16.93 11.55
CA THR A 145 -17.49 16.80 10.08
C THR A 145 -16.14 16.26 9.64
N LEU A 146 -15.10 16.43 10.46
CA LEU A 146 -13.75 16.01 10.15
C LEU A 146 -13.65 14.49 10.06
N ARG A 147 -13.27 13.98 8.89
CA ARG A 147 -13.10 12.55 8.56
C ARG A 147 -11.64 12.15 8.46
N LYS A 148 -10.78 13.07 8.03
CA LYS A 148 -9.33 12.86 7.91
C LYS A 148 -8.57 14.01 8.55
N LEU A 149 -7.63 13.67 9.42
CA LEU A 149 -6.72 14.60 10.08
C LEU A 149 -5.29 14.11 9.88
N VAL A 150 -4.43 14.99 9.37
CA VAL A 150 -3.01 14.73 9.20
C VAL A 150 -2.25 15.87 9.87
N LEU A 151 -1.43 15.55 10.87
CA LEU A 151 -0.62 16.50 11.62
C LEU A 151 0.83 16.03 11.60
N PHE A 152 1.67 16.71 10.82
CA PHE A 152 3.11 16.50 10.82
C PHE A 152 3.79 17.70 11.51
N SER A 153 3.94 17.70 12.85
CA SER A 153 4.70 18.72 13.60
C SER A 153 4.59 18.58 15.14
N ASP A 154 5.47 19.32 15.83
CA ASP A 154 5.42 19.83 17.22
C ASP A 154 4.07 20.36 17.77
N PHE A 155 2.98 20.32 17.01
CA PHE A 155 1.60 20.61 17.46
C PHE A 155 1.14 19.84 18.70
N LEU A 156 1.91 18.84 19.11
CA LEU A 156 1.59 17.87 20.14
C LEU A 156 2.45 18.07 21.40
N ASN A 157 3.39 19.03 21.41
CA ASN A 157 4.15 19.33 22.62
C ASN A 157 3.30 20.12 23.63
N GLU A 158 3.23 19.58 24.84
CA GLU A 158 2.43 20.06 25.99
C GLU A 158 0.90 20.04 25.79
N PHE A 159 0.39 18.82 25.63
CA PHE A 159 -0.99 18.38 25.76
C PHE A 159 -1.65 18.72 27.14
N TYR A 160 -2.00 19.98 27.39
CA TYR A 160 -2.70 20.37 28.63
C TYR A 160 -4.22 20.08 28.61
N GLU A 161 -4.86 19.92 27.45
CA GLU A 161 -6.31 19.66 27.33
C GLU A 161 -6.64 18.26 26.78
N LYS A 162 -7.20 17.43 27.67
CA LYS A 162 -7.26 15.97 27.60
C LYS A 162 -8.33 15.33 26.71
N SER A 163 -8.85 15.95 25.66
CA SER A 163 -9.86 15.25 24.83
C SER A 163 -10.11 15.85 23.45
N TRP A 164 -9.82 15.09 22.40
CA TRP A 164 -10.35 15.36 21.06
C TRP A 164 -11.80 14.86 20.97
N GLN A 165 -12.69 15.72 20.46
CA GLN A 165 -14.08 15.41 20.20
C GLN A 165 -14.30 15.30 18.70
N LEU A 166 -13.82 14.19 18.12
CA LEU A 166 -13.85 13.93 16.68
C LEU A 166 -14.59 12.61 16.39
N PRO A 167 -15.91 12.53 16.63
CA PRO A 167 -16.67 11.28 16.58
C PRO A 167 -16.70 10.63 15.19
N ASN A 168 -16.51 11.40 14.13
CA ASN A 168 -16.55 10.95 12.74
C ASN A 168 -15.17 10.86 12.08
N LEU A 169 -14.08 10.93 12.85
CA LEU A 169 -12.74 10.79 12.32
C LEU A 169 -12.45 9.32 11.99
N HIS A 170 -12.19 9.04 10.71
CA HIS A 170 -11.90 7.70 10.21
C HIS A 170 -10.39 7.49 10.00
N THR A 171 -9.68 8.57 9.67
CA THR A 171 -8.27 8.54 9.30
C THR A 171 -7.49 9.58 10.09
N LEU A 172 -6.45 9.13 10.79
CA LEU A 172 -5.56 9.98 11.56
C LEU A 172 -4.11 9.68 11.21
N TYR A 173 -3.31 10.71 10.94
CA TYR A 173 -1.87 10.61 10.75
C TYR A 173 -1.16 11.59 11.68
N LEU A 174 -0.21 11.09 12.47
CA LEU A 174 0.56 11.89 13.45
C LEU A 174 2.06 11.67 13.28
N MET A 175 2.83 12.74 13.34
CA MET A 175 4.29 12.70 13.54
C MET A 175 4.63 13.15 14.95
N ALA A 176 5.61 12.49 15.56
CA ALA A 176 6.12 12.87 16.87
C ALA A 176 6.71 14.28 16.86
N PRO A 177 6.54 15.04 17.96
CA PRO A 177 7.23 16.31 18.16
C PRO A 177 8.72 16.07 18.46
N GLY A 178 9.59 17.04 18.15
CA GLY A 178 11.00 17.06 18.56
C GLY A 178 12.04 16.85 17.46
N VAL A 179 13.31 17.09 17.82
CA VAL A 179 14.49 16.86 16.98
C VAL A 179 14.70 15.35 16.78
N VAL A 180 15.39 14.93 15.72
CA VAL A 180 15.67 13.53 15.28
C VAL A 180 16.09 12.54 16.39
N TYR A 181 16.47 13.01 17.58
CA TYR A 181 16.98 12.19 18.69
C TYR A 181 16.12 12.22 19.96
N ASP A 182 15.05 13.02 20.03
CA ASP A 182 14.12 13.02 21.16
C ASP A 182 12.84 12.31 20.73
N THR A 183 12.50 11.21 21.40
CA THR A 183 11.35 10.39 21.02
C THR A 183 10.22 10.57 22.02
N SER A 184 9.03 10.78 21.48
CA SER A 184 7.82 10.95 22.30
C SER A 184 6.99 9.68 22.34
N ASP A 185 6.37 9.43 23.49
CA ASP A 185 5.37 8.39 23.66
C ASP A 185 4.12 8.68 22.82
N VAL A 186 3.54 7.64 22.21
CA VAL A 186 2.25 7.77 21.51
C VAL A 186 1.18 8.28 22.50
N PRO A 187 0.41 9.33 22.13
CA PRO A 187 -0.49 9.97 23.07
C PRO A 187 -1.84 9.22 23.12
N LEU A 188 -1.84 8.09 23.84
CA LEU A 188 -2.97 7.12 23.91
C LEU A 188 -4.29 7.73 24.38
N GLU A 189 -4.25 8.74 25.25
CA GLU A 189 -5.44 9.42 25.79
C GLU A 189 -6.29 10.04 24.68
N TYR A 190 -5.69 10.53 23.58
CA TYR A 190 -6.40 11.11 22.44
C TYR A 190 -6.96 10.04 21.52
N LEU A 191 -6.16 9.01 21.26
CA LEU A 191 -6.51 7.95 20.33
C LEU A 191 -7.73 7.16 20.81
N THR A 192 -7.78 6.84 22.10
CA THR A 192 -8.89 6.08 22.71
C THR A 192 -10.22 6.85 22.72
N CYS A 193 -10.19 8.17 22.52
CA CYS A 193 -11.39 9.01 22.41
C CYS A 193 -11.99 9.04 20.99
N LEU A 194 -11.44 8.30 20.03
CA LEU A 194 -11.83 8.33 18.62
C LEU A 194 -12.62 7.07 18.22
N PRO A 195 -13.96 7.05 18.37
CA PRO A 195 -14.76 5.82 18.23
C PRO A 195 -14.84 5.28 16.80
N SER A 196 -14.67 6.13 15.79
CA SER A 196 -14.83 5.76 14.37
C SER A 196 -13.50 5.52 13.66
N LEU A 197 -12.37 5.54 14.37
CA LEU A 197 -11.04 5.47 13.77
C LEU A 197 -10.80 4.10 13.12
N LYS A 198 -10.44 4.10 11.83
CA LYS A 198 -10.17 2.91 11.02
C LYS A 198 -8.75 2.86 10.49
N THR A 199 -8.17 4.02 10.23
CA THR A 199 -6.81 4.16 9.71
C THR A 199 -6.00 5.06 10.63
N LEU A 200 -4.88 4.52 11.14
CA LEU A 200 -3.93 5.25 11.96
C LEU A 200 -2.55 5.20 11.31
N GLY A 201 -1.94 6.36 11.09
CA GLY A 201 -0.55 6.48 10.71
C GLY A 201 0.24 7.19 11.81
N LEU A 202 1.35 6.60 12.21
CA LEU A 202 2.26 7.17 13.21
C LEU A 202 3.65 7.26 12.60
N ARG A 203 4.33 8.38 12.82
CA ARG A 203 5.71 8.59 12.39
C ARG A 203 6.59 9.07 13.55
N ARG A 204 7.74 8.45 13.77
CA ARG A 204 8.75 8.83 14.80
C ARG A 204 8.31 8.73 16.26
N TRP A 205 7.30 7.93 16.57
CA TRP A 205 6.87 7.74 17.97
C TRP A 205 7.50 6.50 18.60
N GLU A 206 7.52 6.48 19.93
CA GLU A 206 7.75 5.28 20.72
C GLU A 206 6.42 4.51 20.91
N LEU A 207 6.38 3.28 20.39
CA LEU A 207 5.18 2.45 20.46
C LEU A 207 4.95 1.94 21.89
N PRO A 208 3.75 2.10 22.43
CA PRO A 208 3.38 1.52 23.72
C PRO A 208 3.22 0.00 23.59
N SER A 209 3.08 -0.69 24.72
CA SER A 209 2.81 -2.13 24.73
C SER A 209 1.47 -2.51 24.08
N THR A 210 0.46 -1.62 24.14
CA THR A 210 -0.84 -1.79 23.47
C THR A 210 -1.42 -0.43 23.04
N LEU A 211 -2.16 -0.38 21.93
CA LEU A 211 -2.80 0.85 21.43
C LEU A 211 -4.21 1.11 21.98
N GLY A 212 -4.91 0.08 22.47
CA GLY A 212 -6.31 0.22 22.90
C GLY A 212 -7.30 0.51 21.76
N LEU A 213 -6.97 0.18 20.51
CA LEU A 213 -7.78 0.43 19.31
C LEU A 213 -8.17 -0.88 18.59
N PRO A 214 -9.11 -1.68 19.13
CA PRO A 214 -9.42 -3.00 18.60
C PRO A 214 -10.13 -2.99 17.24
N ASP A 215 -10.72 -1.85 16.87
CA ASP A 215 -11.53 -1.69 15.64
C ASP A 215 -10.75 -1.16 14.42
N LEU A 216 -9.43 -1.00 14.58
CA LEU A 216 -8.53 -0.50 13.56
C LEU A 216 -8.36 -1.51 12.42
N THR A 217 -8.51 -1.06 11.18
CA THR A 217 -8.39 -1.89 9.97
C THR A 217 -7.11 -1.62 9.18
N SER A 218 -6.51 -0.45 9.37
CA SER A 218 -5.27 -0.04 8.71
C SER A 218 -4.32 0.66 9.67
N LEU A 219 -3.07 0.23 9.71
CA LEU A 219 -2.02 0.80 10.54
C LEU A 219 -0.77 1.06 9.70
N GLU A 220 -0.23 2.27 9.81
CA GLU A 220 1.01 2.67 9.17
C GLU A 220 1.99 3.19 10.22
N LEU A 221 3.16 2.58 10.29
CA LEU A 221 4.18 2.82 11.31
C LEU A 221 5.48 3.20 10.61
N ASN A 222 5.87 4.46 10.71
CA ASN A 222 7.01 5.01 10.00
C ASN A 222 8.08 5.48 10.98
N GLU A 223 9.31 4.97 10.88
CA GLU A 223 10.43 5.43 11.72
C GLU A 223 10.15 5.28 13.23
N MET A 224 9.44 4.22 13.61
CA MET A 224 9.00 4.02 15.00
C MET A 224 10.08 3.36 15.86
N ILE A 225 10.03 3.64 17.17
CA ILE A 225 10.69 2.82 18.19
C ILE A 225 9.69 1.76 18.66
N TYR A 226 10.12 0.50 18.64
CA TYR A 226 9.28 -0.63 18.99
C TYR A 226 9.53 -1.07 20.45
N PRO A 227 8.48 -1.49 21.19
CA PRO A 227 8.66 -2.05 22.53
C PRO A 227 9.40 -3.39 22.47
N GLU A 228 9.93 -3.84 23.61
CA GLU A 228 10.62 -5.13 23.70
C GLU A 228 9.71 -6.31 23.26
N ASP A 229 8.44 -6.28 23.65
CA ASP A 229 7.44 -7.29 23.27
C ASP A 229 6.44 -6.76 22.24
N THR A 230 6.87 -6.78 20.97
CA THR A 230 6.03 -6.44 19.82
C THR A 230 4.93 -7.48 19.55
N LYS A 231 5.09 -8.72 20.03
CA LYS A 231 4.11 -9.78 19.80
C LYS A 231 2.79 -9.46 20.48
N VAL A 232 2.85 -9.02 21.74
CA VAL A 232 1.67 -8.60 22.49
C VAL A 232 0.97 -7.45 21.77
N PHE A 233 1.72 -6.42 21.36
CA PHE A 233 1.19 -5.26 20.65
C PHE A 233 0.33 -5.64 19.45
N PHE A 234 0.91 -6.37 18.49
CA PHE A 234 0.22 -6.72 17.24
C PHE A 234 -0.94 -7.71 17.48
N SER A 235 -0.80 -8.63 18.45
CA SER A 235 -1.86 -9.59 18.77
C SER A 235 -3.16 -8.95 19.26
N THR A 236 -3.11 -7.72 19.79
CA THR A 236 -4.30 -6.99 20.23
C THR A 236 -5.13 -6.41 19.07
N LEU A 237 -4.55 -6.27 17.88
CA LEU A 237 -5.16 -5.62 16.71
C LEU A 237 -5.91 -6.64 15.83
N LEU A 238 -6.97 -7.23 16.38
CA LEU A 238 -7.66 -8.36 15.78
C LEU A 238 -8.34 -8.07 14.44
N LYS A 239 -8.76 -6.82 14.17
CA LYS A 239 -9.43 -6.42 12.91
C LYS A 239 -8.47 -5.82 11.87
N LEU A 240 -7.18 -5.84 12.14
CA LEU A 240 -6.19 -5.23 11.25
C LEU A 240 -6.10 -6.02 9.94
N GLU A 241 -6.40 -5.35 8.83
CA GLU A 241 -6.33 -5.92 7.48
C GLU A 241 -5.13 -5.40 6.70
N ASN A 242 -4.68 -4.18 7.00
CA ASN A 242 -3.58 -3.49 6.32
C ASN A 242 -2.53 -3.03 7.32
N LEU A 243 -1.28 -3.40 7.08
CA LEU A 243 -0.14 -2.94 7.88
C LEU A 243 0.98 -2.44 6.97
N THR A 244 1.56 -1.31 7.31
CA THR A 244 2.78 -0.79 6.68
C THR A 244 3.81 -0.50 7.78
N LEU A 245 5.01 -1.07 7.66
CA LEU A 245 6.16 -0.74 8.51
C LEU A 245 7.24 -0.08 7.64
N SER A 246 7.66 1.13 7.99
CA SER A 246 8.77 1.83 7.35
C SER A 246 9.89 2.09 8.35
N PHE A 247 11.12 1.82 7.93
CA PHE A 247 12.34 1.96 8.74
C PHE A 247 13.28 2.98 8.09
N THR A 248 14.04 3.72 8.90
CA THR A 248 15.08 4.66 8.43
C THR A 248 16.47 4.35 8.99
N GLY A 249 16.56 3.35 9.89
CA GLY A 249 17.80 2.89 10.52
C GLY A 249 17.81 1.37 10.72
N GLY A 250 18.93 0.86 11.21
CA GLY A 250 19.13 -0.58 11.38
C GLY A 250 18.09 -1.21 12.31
N MET A 251 17.55 -2.37 11.92
CA MET A 251 16.72 -3.14 12.84
C MET A 251 17.64 -3.96 13.77
N TYR A 252 17.75 -3.55 15.04
CA TYR A 252 18.59 -4.21 16.04
C TYR A 252 17.83 -5.24 16.90
N THR A 253 16.49 -5.21 16.89
CA THR A 253 15.64 -6.11 17.67
C THR A 253 14.73 -6.96 16.79
N ARG A 254 14.28 -8.11 17.30
CA ARG A 254 13.30 -8.95 16.60
C ARG A 254 11.90 -8.36 16.78
N ILE A 255 11.22 -8.13 15.66
CA ILE A 255 9.85 -7.64 15.64
C ILE A 255 8.94 -8.81 15.28
N PHE A 256 7.94 -9.07 16.11
CA PHE A 256 6.96 -10.14 15.93
C PHE A 256 5.61 -9.55 15.53
N VAL A 257 5.16 -9.81 14.31
CA VAL A 257 3.86 -9.40 13.81
C VAL A 257 2.93 -10.62 13.81
N GLU A 258 2.09 -10.75 14.84
CA GLU A 258 1.08 -11.80 14.92
C GLU A 258 -0.31 -11.19 14.81
N THR A 259 -0.90 -11.25 13.60
CA THR A 259 -2.21 -10.67 13.29
C THR A 259 -3.02 -11.62 12.42
N PRO A 260 -4.10 -12.24 12.94
CA PRO A 260 -4.79 -13.33 12.24
C PRO A 260 -5.52 -12.86 10.97
N ASN A 261 -6.01 -11.61 10.94
CA ASN A 261 -6.82 -11.07 9.85
C ASN A 261 -6.06 -10.18 8.87
N LEU A 262 -4.73 -10.08 9.03
CA LEU A 262 -3.91 -9.26 8.15
C LEU A 262 -3.92 -9.82 6.73
N ALA A 263 -4.44 -9.04 5.79
CA ALA A 263 -4.58 -9.41 4.39
C ALA A 263 -3.50 -8.76 3.51
N HIS A 264 -3.07 -7.55 3.89
CA HIS A 264 -2.13 -6.72 3.13
C HIS A 264 -0.99 -6.24 4.04
N PHE A 265 0.24 -6.59 3.68
CA PHE A 265 1.41 -6.18 4.45
C PHE A 265 2.48 -5.53 3.56
N ASN A 266 2.95 -4.36 3.97
CA ASN A 266 3.99 -3.60 3.29
C ASN A 266 5.16 -3.30 4.24
N ILE A 267 6.38 -3.51 3.76
CA ILE A 267 7.61 -3.18 4.48
C ILE A 267 8.45 -2.26 3.60
N ILE A 268 8.94 -1.19 4.20
CA ILE A 268 9.88 -0.26 3.57
C ILE A 268 11.15 -0.23 4.43
N TYR A 269 12.25 -0.75 3.90
CA TYR A 269 13.53 -0.86 4.58
C TYR A 269 14.67 -0.40 3.64
N PRO A 270 14.99 0.90 3.61
CA PRO A 270 15.93 1.49 2.66
C PRO A 270 17.32 0.81 2.68
N ILE A 271 18.00 0.81 1.52
CA ILE A 271 19.31 0.18 1.36
C ILE A 271 20.40 0.91 2.14
N ASP A 272 20.34 2.24 2.22
CA ASP A 272 21.39 3.09 2.81
C ASP A 272 21.58 2.85 4.33
N VAL A 273 20.65 2.10 4.96
CA VAL A 273 20.76 1.56 6.32
C VAL A 273 21.90 0.51 6.47
N MET A 274 22.54 0.11 5.36
CA MET A 274 23.63 -0.87 5.35
C MET A 274 25.00 -0.29 5.71
N ILE A 275 25.17 1.03 5.78
CA ILE A 275 26.50 1.66 5.78
C ILE A 275 27.37 1.32 7.02
N ASP A 276 26.77 0.99 8.17
CA ASP A 276 27.56 0.94 9.42
C ASP A 276 27.83 -0.44 10.06
N ASP A 277 26.98 -1.47 9.95
CA ASP A 277 27.15 -2.65 10.84
C ASP A 277 27.69 -3.92 10.14
N MET A 278 28.97 -4.20 10.36
CA MET A 278 29.60 -5.51 10.12
C MET A 278 29.23 -6.57 11.18
N ASP A 279 28.16 -6.36 11.95
CA ASP A 279 27.82 -7.19 13.13
C ASP A 279 26.63 -8.13 12.86
N ASP A 280 26.79 -9.40 13.25
CA ASP A 280 25.83 -10.51 13.05
C ASP A 280 24.64 -10.45 14.05
N GLN A 281 24.54 -9.40 14.87
CA GLN A 281 23.48 -9.20 15.89
C GLN A 281 22.26 -8.40 15.42
N ARG A 282 21.96 -8.38 14.12
CA ARG A 282 20.81 -7.63 13.61
C ARG A 282 19.48 -8.37 13.84
N GLY A 283 18.44 -7.59 14.14
CA GLY A 283 17.07 -8.04 14.32
C GLY A 283 16.49 -8.68 13.06
N LYS A 284 15.41 -9.46 13.23
CA LYS A 284 14.65 -10.08 12.13
C LYS A 284 13.15 -9.84 12.34
N LEU A 285 12.42 -9.62 11.25
CA LEU A 285 10.96 -9.49 11.30
C LEU A 285 10.31 -10.87 11.18
N MET A 286 9.59 -11.29 12.21
CA MET A 286 8.89 -12.58 12.27
C MET A 286 7.39 -12.35 12.11
N ILE A 287 6.79 -12.89 11.05
CA ILE A 287 5.43 -12.57 10.64
C ILE A 287 4.59 -13.84 10.66
N ARG A 288 3.54 -13.82 11.46
CA ARG A 288 2.54 -14.89 11.56
C ARG A 288 1.16 -14.32 11.24
N ALA A 289 0.81 -14.40 9.97
CA ALA A 289 -0.43 -13.86 9.42
C ALA A 289 -1.05 -14.88 8.45
N PRO A 290 -1.86 -15.84 8.92
CA PRO A 290 -2.35 -16.96 8.11
C PRO A 290 -3.22 -16.53 6.92
N ASN A 291 -3.88 -15.37 7.01
CA ASN A 291 -4.75 -14.83 5.96
C ASN A 291 -4.05 -13.83 5.03
N LEU A 292 -2.72 -13.71 5.10
CA LEU A 292 -1.96 -12.76 4.29
C LEU A 292 -2.04 -13.10 2.80
N ARG A 293 -2.62 -12.19 2.01
CA ARG A 293 -2.79 -12.36 0.56
C ARG A 293 -1.78 -11.58 -0.24
N THR A 294 -1.46 -10.36 0.20
CA THR A 294 -0.51 -9.50 -0.50
C THR A 294 0.63 -9.08 0.41
N PHE A 295 1.85 -9.21 -0.10
CA PHE A 295 3.06 -8.81 0.60
C PHE A 295 3.93 -7.93 -0.29
N THR A 296 4.32 -6.77 0.21
CA THR A 296 5.28 -5.90 -0.47
C THR A 296 6.49 -5.66 0.44
N SER A 297 7.69 -5.80 -0.13
CA SER A 297 8.93 -5.42 0.52
C SER A 297 9.70 -4.47 -0.40
N VAL A 298 10.01 -3.29 0.09
CA VAL A 298 10.86 -2.28 -0.56
C VAL A 298 12.18 -2.20 0.19
N GLY A 299 13.29 -2.32 -0.53
CA GLY A 299 14.64 -2.41 0.01
C GLY A 299 14.98 -3.79 0.61
N LEU A 300 15.88 -3.84 1.59
CA LEU A 300 16.55 -5.09 2.04
C LEU A 300 16.22 -5.48 3.49
N CYS A 301 14.95 -5.76 3.74
CA CYS A 301 14.48 -6.20 5.06
C CYS A 301 14.68 -7.71 5.27
N PRO A 302 15.33 -8.15 6.38
CA PRO A 302 15.33 -9.55 6.77
C PRO A 302 14.01 -9.94 7.46
N PHE A 303 13.26 -10.87 6.87
CA PHE A 303 11.98 -11.32 7.43
C PHE A 303 11.80 -12.85 7.37
N THR A 304 10.79 -13.37 8.06
CA THR A 304 10.35 -14.77 8.00
C THR A 304 8.83 -14.81 8.07
N LEU A 305 8.23 -15.53 7.12
CA LEU A 305 6.80 -15.77 7.05
C LEU A 305 6.49 -17.16 7.61
N GLU A 306 5.72 -17.23 8.69
CA GLU A 306 5.36 -18.48 9.36
C GLU A 306 3.85 -18.76 9.26
N GLY A 307 3.50 -19.99 8.89
CA GLY A 307 2.10 -20.44 8.83
C GLY A 307 1.27 -19.77 7.72
N ILE A 308 1.92 -19.19 6.71
CA ILE A 308 1.26 -18.56 5.56
C ILE A 308 1.15 -19.57 4.43
N VAL A 309 -0.08 -19.99 4.12
CA VAL A 309 -0.34 -21.08 3.17
C VAL A 309 -0.59 -20.55 1.76
N ASN A 310 -1.26 -19.40 1.60
CA ASN A 310 -1.71 -18.90 0.31
C ASN A 310 -1.37 -17.42 0.10
N LEU A 311 -0.13 -17.16 -0.32
CA LEU A 311 0.33 -15.82 -0.64
C LEU A 311 0.04 -15.54 -2.13
N GLU A 312 -0.99 -14.73 -2.40
CA GLU A 312 -1.47 -14.50 -3.77
C GLU A 312 -0.51 -13.62 -4.56
N TYR A 313 -0.18 -12.44 -4.02
CA TYR A 313 0.61 -11.42 -4.72
C TYR A 313 1.77 -10.93 -3.87
N VAL A 314 2.98 -11.09 -4.40
CA VAL A 314 4.21 -10.61 -3.78
C VAL A 314 4.87 -9.59 -4.68
N ASN A 315 5.29 -8.48 -4.09
CA ASN A 315 6.05 -7.45 -4.80
C ASN A 315 7.33 -7.13 -4.03
N ILE A 316 8.48 -7.43 -4.64
CA ILE A 316 9.80 -7.13 -4.07
C ILE A 316 10.44 -6.05 -4.91
N LYS A 317 10.88 -4.99 -4.24
CA LYS A 317 11.58 -3.87 -4.85
C LYS A 317 12.86 -3.60 -4.07
N LEU A 318 13.93 -3.19 -4.74
CA LEU A 318 15.14 -2.74 -4.07
C LEU A 318 15.21 -1.22 -3.94
N GLU A 319 14.51 -0.46 -4.80
CA GLU A 319 14.64 1.00 -4.90
C GLU A 319 16.03 1.43 -5.43
N ASP A 320 16.12 2.56 -6.14
CA ASP A 320 17.39 3.01 -6.75
C ASP A 320 18.29 3.58 -5.66
N SER A 321 19.44 2.95 -5.43
CA SER A 321 20.50 3.51 -4.58
C SER A 321 21.79 3.56 -5.40
N ASP A 322 22.44 4.72 -5.40
CA ASP A 322 23.74 4.94 -6.03
C ASP A 322 24.81 3.96 -5.50
N GLU A 323 24.60 3.35 -4.32
CA GLU A 323 25.47 2.35 -3.70
C GLU A 323 25.57 1.03 -4.48
N LEU A 324 24.57 0.68 -5.29
CA LEU A 324 24.66 -0.49 -6.18
C LEU A 324 25.78 -0.35 -7.22
N ARG A 325 26.34 0.86 -7.40
CA ARG A 325 27.47 1.12 -8.31
C ARG A 325 28.84 0.85 -7.67
N THR A 326 28.92 0.70 -6.35
CA THR A 326 30.18 0.59 -5.59
C THR A 326 30.29 -0.71 -4.76
N ILE A 327 29.64 -1.79 -5.21
CA ILE A 327 29.56 -3.04 -4.44
C ILE A 327 30.92 -3.73 -4.34
N THR A 328 31.55 -3.65 -3.16
CA THR A 328 32.73 -4.45 -2.82
C THR A 328 32.39 -5.95 -2.78
N PRO A 329 33.36 -6.87 -3.00
CA PRO A 329 33.10 -8.31 -2.98
C PRO A 329 32.43 -8.83 -1.68
N LEU A 330 32.74 -8.22 -0.53
CA LEU A 330 32.11 -8.55 0.75
C LEU A 330 30.62 -8.16 0.76
N LYS A 331 30.28 -6.94 0.30
CA LYS A 331 28.88 -6.51 0.16
C LYS A 331 28.12 -7.47 -0.77
N LYS A 332 28.72 -7.91 -1.89
CA LYS A 332 28.08 -8.87 -2.83
C LYS A 332 27.57 -10.15 -2.14
N PHE A 333 28.34 -10.70 -1.20
CA PHE A 333 27.95 -11.90 -0.46
C PHE A 333 26.76 -11.64 0.48
N GLU A 334 26.73 -10.49 1.15
CA GLU A 334 25.61 -10.11 2.02
C GLU A 334 24.33 -9.83 1.25
N TYR A 335 24.44 -9.14 0.12
CA TYR A 335 23.32 -8.93 -0.80
C TYR A 335 22.71 -10.25 -1.25
N ARG A 336 23.56 -11.23 -1.63
CA ARG A 336 23.09 -12.59 -1.90
C ARG A 336 22.36 -13.17 -0.71
N ARG A 337 23.01 -13.23 0.46
CA ARG A 337 22.45 -13.87 1.65
C ARG A 337 21.06 -13.32 1.93
N ARG A 338 20.89 -11.99 1.89
CA ARG A 338 19.62 -11.33 2.20
C ARG A 338 18.56 -11.53 1.12
N VAL A 339 18.89 -11.25 -0.14
CA VAL A 339 17.91 -11.37 -1.22
C VAL A 339 17.44 -12.81 -1.39
N VAL A 340 18.37 -13.77 -1.42
CA VAL A 340 18.06 -15.19 -1.68
C VAL A 340 17.49 -15.85 -0.43
N ASN A 341 18.20 -15.80 0.70
CA ASN A 341 17.84 -16.61 1.87
C ASN A 341 16.80 -15.95 2.77
N ASP A 342 16.81 -14.62 2.89
CA ASP A 342 15.85 -13.93 3.77
C ASP A 342 14.58 -13.53 3.02
N MET A 343 14.71 -12.96 1.82
CA MET A 343 13.55 -12.43 1.10
C MET A 343 12.87 -13.48 0.21
N LEU A 344 13.55 -13.98 -0.83
CA LEU A 344 12.95 -14.87 -1.84
C LEU A 344 12.51 -16.21 -1.26
N LEU A 345 13.35 -16.84 -0.41
CA LEU A 345 12.97 -18.08 0.26
C LEU A 345 11.75 -17.88 1.17
N GLY A 346 11.67 -16.73 1.86
CA GLY A 346 10.56 -16.37 2.73
C GLY A 346 9.21 -16.27 2.01
N VAL A 347 9.21 -15.91 0.72
CA VAL A 347 8.00 -15.76 -0.11
C VAL A 347 7.79 -16.91 -1.10
N SER A 348 8.46 -18.05 -0.90
CA SER A 348 8.43 -19.22 -1.80
C SER A 348 7.04 -19.79 -2.11
N SER A 349 6.03 -19.52 -1.26
CA SER A 349 4.63 -19.92 -1.46
C SER A 349 3.83 -19.00 -2.40
N ALA A 350 4.44 -17.94 -2.93
CA ALA A 350 3.76 -16.94 -3.75
C ALA A 350 3.20 -17.49 -5.08
N THR A 351 1.97 -17.08 -5.44
CA THR A 351 1.39 -17.41 -6.75
C THR A 351 1.75 -16.39 -7.84
N VAL A 352 1.93 -15.13 -7.46
CA VAL A 352 2.35 -14.04 -8.33
C VAL A 352 3.51 -13.32 -7.68
N LEU A 353 4.64 -13.21 -8.38
CA LEU A 353 5.82 -12.50 -7.93
C LEU A 353 6.10 -11.33 -8.88
N SER A 354 6.20 -10.12 -8.36
CA SER A 354 6.56 -8.90 -9.08
C SER A 354 7.92 -8.42 -8.60
N LEU A 355 8.85 -8.24 -9.53
CA LEU A 355 10.22 -7.79 -9.27
C LEU A 355 10.47 -6.44 -9.96
N ASP A 356 11.27 -5.58 -9.34
CA ASP A 356 11.70 -4.31 -9.95
C ASP A 356 13.00 -4.45 -10.75
N PHE A 357 13.34 -3.38 -11.49
CA PHE A 357 14.49 -3.37 -12.38
C PHE A 357 15.82 -3.50 -11.63
N HIS A 358 15.95 -2.85 -10.47
CA HIS A 358 17.16 -2.86 -9.66
C HIS A 358 17.50 -4.25 -9.14
N LEU A 359 16.49 -5.01 -8.69
CA LEU A 359 16.70 -6.40 -8.29
C LEU A 359 17.16 -7.28 -9.46
N LEU A 360 16.59 -7.09 -10.65
CA LEU A 360 17.03 -7.83 -11.85
C LEU A 360 18.46 -7.47 -12.25
N LYS A 361 18.86 -6.22 -12.09
CA LYS A 361 20.24 -5.78 -12.31
C LYS A 361 21.20 -6.51 -11.35
N VAL A 362 20.85 -6.60 -10.06
CA VAL A 362 21.63 -7.37 -9.07
C VAL A 362 21.77 -8.83 -9.49
N PHE A 363 20.70 -9.46 -9.98
CA PHE A 363 20.78 -10.82 -10.51
C PHE A 363 21.74 -10.95 -11.70
N SER A 364 21.75 -9.97 -12.60
CA SER A 364 22.63 -9.96 -13.77
C SER A 364 24.12 -9.82 -13.43
N GLU A 365 24.43 -9.15 -12.32
CA GLU A 365 25.80 -8.90 -11.85
C GLU A 365 26.35 -10.01 -10.95
N LEU A 366 25.49 -10.93 -10.47
CA LEU A 366 25.83 -12.00 -9.53
C LEU A 366 25.40 -13.41 -9.98
N PRO A 367 25.70 -13.86 -11.21
CA PRO A 367 25.23 -15.14 -11.75
C PRO A 367 25.74 -16.37 -10.98
N ASP A 368 27.05 -16.42 -10.68
CA ASP A 368 27.71 -17.57 -10.02
C ASP A 368 27.17 -17.82 -8.60
N VAL A 369 26.58 -16.80 -8.02
CA VAL A 369 26.20 -16.73 -6.61
C VAL A 369 24.74 -17.16 -6.41
N ILE A 370 23.89 -16.92 -7.41
CA ILE A 370 22.47 -17.31 -7.43
C ILE A 370 22.31 -18.72 -7.98
N GLY A 371 23.06 -19.10 -9.02
CA GLY A 371 22.98 -20.40 -9.68
C GLY A 371 23.27 -21.61 -8.80
N CYS A 372 23.96 -21.43 -7.66
CA CYS A 372 24.21 -22.51 -6.69
C CYS A 372 23.06 -22.77 -5.71
N SER A 373 21.98 -21.99 -5.76
CA SER A 373 20.86 -22.11 -4.83
C SER A 373 19.71 -22.90 -5.47
N PRO A 374 19.04 -23.81 -4.75
CA PRO A 374 17.95 -24.58 -5.33
C PRO A 374 16.75 -23.67 -5.63
N PRO A 375 15.99 -23.94 -6.71
CA PRO A 375 14.79 -23.18 -7.00
C PRO A 375 13.78 -23.27 -5.85
N VAL A 376 13.16 -22.13 -5.50
CA VAL A 376 12.39 -22.00 -4.26
C VAL A 376 10.88 -21.94 -4.46
N PHE A 377 10.39 -21.50 -5.63
CA PHE A 377 8.95 -21.29 -5.86
C PHE A 377 8.25 -22.52 -6.44
N ARG A 378 7.30 -23.07 -5.70
CA ARG A 378 6.56 -24.29 -6.08
C ARG A 378 5.17 -24.05 -6.68
N PHE A 379 4.61 -22.87 -6.45
CA PHE A 379 3.21 -22.54 -6.79
C PHE A 379 3.09 -21.30 -7.68
N LEU A 380 4.20 -20.86 -8.27
CA LEU A 380 4.25 -19.63 -9.05
C LEU A 380 3.49 -19.81 -10.37
N LYS A 381 2.58 -18.88 -10.66
CA LYS A 381 1.84 -18.81 -11.93
C LYS A 381 2.32 -17.68 -12.81
N TYR A 382 2.64 -16.53 -12.21
CA TYR A 382 3.10 -15.35 -12.95
C TYR A 382 4.33 -14.73 -12.29
N LEU A 383 5.38 -14.53 -13.09
CA LEU A 383 6.52 -13.69 -12.73
C LEU A 383 6.40 -12.37 -13.49
N LYS A 384 6.05 -11.29 -12.80
CA LYS A 384 6.00 -9.94 -13.36
C LYS A 384 7.36 -9.26 -13.29
N VAL A 385 7.86 -8.85 -14.45
CA VAL A 385 9.13 -8.13 -14.60
C VAL A 385 8.91 -6.78 -15.31
N PRO A 386 9.82 -5.79 -15.16
CA PRO A 386 9.75 -4.54 -15.91
C PRO A 386 9.88 -4.76 -17.41
N LYS A 387 9.35 -3.86 -18.24
CA LYS A 387 9.40 -3.98 -19.71
C LYS A 387 10.82 -4.05 -20.27
N ASP A 388 11.73 -3.36 -19.61
CA ASP A 388 13.11 -3.17 -20.08
C ASP A 388 14.04 -4.30 -19.60
N TYR A 389 13.49 -5.37 -19.00
CA TYR A 389 14.29 -6.51 -18.51
C TYR A 389 15.01 -7.26 -19.62
N GLU A 390 14.57 -7.10 -20.87
CA GLU A 390 15.19 -7.69 -22.06
C GLU A 390 16.61 -7.21 -22.30
N GLU A 391 16.97 -6.04 -21.78
CA GLU A 391 18.30 -5.48 -21.87
C GLU A 391 19.31 -6.19 -20.95
N LEU A 392 18.81 -6.96 -19.96
CA LEU A 392 19.63 -7.69 -18.98
C LEU A 392 19.88 -9.14 -19.46
N SER A 393 20.81 -9.30 -20.39
CA SER A 393 21.13 -10.59 -21.06
C SER A 393 21.38 -11.77 -20.10
N ASN A 394 22.03 -11.52 -18.96
CA ASN A 394 22.39 -12.54 -17.96
C ASN A 394 21.27 -12.87 -16.97
N ALA A 395 20.26 -12.01 -16.81
CA ALA A 395 19.20 -12.23 -15.81
C ALA A 395 18.20 -13.32 -16.25
N ARG A 396 17.90 -13.41 -17.55
CA ARG A 396 16.94 -14.37 -18.12
C ARG A 396 17.18 -15.84 -17.75
N PRO A 397 18.39 -16.43 -17.96
CA PRO A 397 18.63 -17.82 -17.60
C PRO A 397 18.50 -18.04 -16.09
N LEU A 398 18.99 -17.11 -15.27
CA LEU A 398 18.90 -17.19 -13.80
C LEU A 398 17.46 -17.15 -13.31
N LEU A 399 16.62 -16.27 -13.86
CA LEU A 399 15.19 -16.22 -13.51
C LEU A 399 14.48 -17.54 -13.85
N LYS A 400 14.80 -18.14 -15.00
CA LYS A 400 14.21 -19.42 -15.41
C LYS A 400 14.68 -20.58 -14.55
N GLU A 401 15.96 -20.64 -14.22
CA GLU A 401 16.56 -21.75 -13.46
C GLU A 401 16.22 -21.66 -11.97
N TYR A 402 16.29 -20.45 -11.38
CA TYR A 402 16.18 -20.23 -9.94
C TYR A 402 14.77 -19.87 -9.46
N ILE A 403 14.06 -19.00 -10.20
CA ILE A 403 12.72 -18.53 -9.78
C ILE A 403 11.63 -19.43 -10.35
N VAL A 404 11.67 -19.68 -11.66
CA VAL A 404 10.65 -20.50 -12.35
C VAL A 404 10.93 -22.00 -12.22
N GLY A 405 12.16 -22.42 -11.90
CA GLY A 405 12.64 -23.80 -12.09
C GLY A 405 11.76 -24.94 -11.55
N LEU A 406 11.07 -24.76 -10.43
CA LEU A 406 10.12 -25.77 -9.90
C LEU A 406 8.67 -25.60 -10.38
N SER A 407 8.35 -24.46 -10.98
CA SER A 407 7.04 -24.09 -11.52
C SER A 407 7.12 -23.98 -13.04
N THR A 408 7.28 -25.12 -13.74
CA THR A 408 7.50 -25.16 -15.21
C THR A 408 6.38 -24.51 -16.04
N ASP A 409 5.20 -24.31 -15.44
CA ASP A 409 4.03 -23.67 -16.05
C ASP A 409 3.90 -22.16 -15.74
N ALA A 410 4.88 -21.56 -15.04
CA ALA A 410 4.83 -20.14 -14.70
C ALA A 410 5.16 -19.23 -15.90
N ASP A 411 4.28 -18.28 -16.18
CA ASP A 411 4.47 -17.30 -17.27
C ASP A 411 5.29 -16.09 -16.77
N ILE A 412 6.35 -15.73 -17.53
CA ILE A 412 7.04 -14.45 -17.35
C ILE A 412 6.29 -13.37 -18.12
N ILE A 413 5.80 -12.36 -17.43
CA ILE A 413 4.97 -11.29 -17.98
C ILE A 413 5.56 -9.92 -17.70
N THR A 414 5.42 -8.98 -18.63
CA THR A 414 5.75 -7.56 -18.39
C THR A 414 4.52 -6.74 -18.01
N GLU A 415 3.34 -7.22 -18.42
CA GLU A 415 2.04 -6.73 -18.01
C GLU A 415 1.12 -7.94 -17.77
N PHE A 416 0.24 -7.87 -16.76
CA PHE A 416 -0.75 -8.93 -16.57
C PHE A 416 -1.61 -9.08 -17.82
N PRO A 417 -1.93 -10.32 -18.22
CA PRO A 417 -2.84 -10.56 -19.34
C PRO A 417 -4.16 -9.84 -19.04
N LYS A 418 -4.40 -8.77 -19.80
CA LYS A 418 -5.56 -7.90 -19.62
C LYS A 418 -6.81 -8.74 -19.86
N LYS A 419 -7.69 -8.87 -18.86
CA LYS A 419 -9.00 -9.51 -19.03
C LYS A 419 -9.66 -8.93 -20.29
N LYS A 420 -10.10 -9.78 -21.24
CA LYS A 420 -10.69 -9.40 -22.54
C LYS A 420 -11.68 -8.21 -22.49
N GLY A 421 -12.42 -8.04 -21.39
CA GLY A 421 -13.33 -6.92 -21.19
C GLY A 421 -12.66 -5.54 -21.06
N VAL A 422 -11.39 -5.45 -20.64
CA VAL A 422 -10.64 -4.18 -20.55
C VAL A 422 -10.24 -3.68 -21.93
N GLU A 423 -9.92 -4.59 -22.85
CA GLU A 423 -9.57 -4.24 -24.24
C GLU A 423 -10.80 -3.80 -25.02
N GLU A 424 -11.95 -4.44 -24.79
CA GLU A 424 -13.24 -4.00 -25.34
C GLU A 424 -13.70 -2.67 -24.74
N VAL A 425 -13.47 -2.42 -23.44
CA VAL A 425 -13.74 -1.11 -22.83
C VAL A 425 -12.77 -0.04 -23.34
N LYS A 426 -11.49 -0.37 -23.58
CA LYS A 426 -10.54 0.54 -24.23
C LYS A 426 -10.93 0.82 -25.68
N HIS A 427 -11.34 -0.21 -26.42
CA HIS A 427 -11.85 -0.08 -27.78
C HIS A 427 -13.11 0.78 -27.81
N LEU A 428 -14.08 0.55 -26.92
CA LEU A 428 -15.28 1.36 -26.79
C LEU A 428 -14.97 2.79 -26.34
N LYS A 429 -14.01 3.00 -25.44
CA LYS A 429 -13.55 4.33 -25.05
C LYS A 429 -12.88 5.06 -26.23
N LYS A 430 -12.10 4.33 -27.04
CA LYS A 430 -11.47 4.85 -28.26
C LYS A 430 -12.52 5.15 -29.33
N GLU A 431 -13.49 4.27 -29.54
CA GLU A 431 -14.60 4.43 -30.48
C GLU A 431 -15.51 5.60 -30.07
N ILE A 432 -15.76 5.78 -28.76
CA ILE A 432 -16.44 6.97 -28.23
C ILE A 432 -15.59 8.24 -28.42
N ALA A 433 -14.27 8.17 -28.27
CA ALA A 433 -13.38 9.30 -28.49
C ALA A 433 -13.32 9.69 -29.98
N ASP A 434 -13.25 8.71 -30.88
CA ASP A 434 -13.26 8.89 -32.33
C ASP A 434 -14.62 9.42 -32.80
N LEU A 435 -15.73 8.89 -32.25
CA LEU A 435 -17.07 9.43 -32.49
C LEU A 435 -17.17 10.88 -32.00
N LYS A 436 -16.70 11.19 -30.79
CA LYS A 436 -16.67 12.57 -30.28
C LYS A 436 -15.80 13.50 -31.13
N ALA A 437 -14.67 13.01 -31.65
CA ALA A 437 -13.81 13.77 -32.56
C ALA A 437 -14.51 14.03 -33.89
N LYS A 438 -15.18 13.03 -34.46
CA LYS A 438 -16.02 13.19 -35.66
C LYS A 438 -17.18 14.15 -35.42
N THR A 439 -17.85 14.07 -34.28
CA THR A 439 -18.92 14.99 -33.88
C THR A 439 -18.39 16.42 -33.75
N MET A 440 -17.21 16.63 -33.15
CA MET A 440 -16.58 17.96 -33.08
C MET A 440 -16.13 18.48 -34.46
N GLN A 441 -15.64 17.62 -35.34
CA GLN A 441 -15.27 17.98 -36.71
C GLN A 441 -16.50 18.40 -37.52
N ILE A 442 -17.61 17.67 -37.38
CA ILE A 442 -18.88 17.96 -38.07
C ILE A 442 -19.57 19.19 -37.47
N LEU A 443 -19.49 19.43 -36.16
CA LEU A 443 -19.92 20.70 -35.53
C LEU A 443 -19.09 21.90 -36.01
N GLY A 444 -17.82 21.69 -36.32
CA GLY A 444 -16.96 22.67 -37.00
C GLY A 444 -17.48 23.01 -38.40
N GLU A 445 -17.96 22.02 -39.15
CA GLU A 445 -18.56 22.20 -40.49
C GLU A 445 -20.01 22.74 -40.43
N ALA A 446 -20.75 22.48 -39.36
CA ALA A 446 -22.12 22.97 -39.12
C ALA A 446 -22.20 24.49 -38.92
N SER A 447 -21.07 25.17 -38.67
CA SER A 447 -20.98 26.63 -38.72
C SER A 447 -21.28 27.23 -40.11
N ARG A 448 -21.44 26.39 -41.15
CA ARG A 448 -21.70 26.78 -42.54
C ARG A 448 -23.04 26.35 -43.14
N LEU A 449 -23.88 25.54 -42.48
CA LEU A 449 -25.03 24.88 -43.14
C LEU A 449 -26.34 24.96 -42.31
N GLY A 450 -27.46 25.18 -43.02
CA GLY A 450 -28.77 25.56 -42.45
C GLY A 450 -29.60 24.44 -41.80
N TYR A 451 -30.76 24.85 -41.27
CA TYR A 451 -31.65 24.15 -40.32
C TYR A 451 -32.07 22.70 -40.68
N GLU A 452 -32.16 22.32 -41.96
CA GLU A 452 -32.53 20.94 -42.35
C GLU A 452 -31.42 19.90 -42.09
N ASN A 453 -30.15 20.30 -42.14
CA ASN A 453 -29.02 19.40 -41.87
C ASN A 453 -28.84 19.14 -40.37
N LEU A 454 -29.26 20.08 -39.51
CA LEU A 454 -29.30 19.90 -38.05
C LEU A 454 -30.26 18.78 -37.65
N LYS A 455 -31.39 18.66 -38.35
CA LYS A 455 -32.39 17.61 -38.09
C LYS A 455 -31.91 16.21 -38.50
N GLN A 456 -31.14 16.12 -39.59
CA GLN A 456 -30.48 14.88 -39.99
C GLN A 456 -29.33 14.51 -39.03
N LEU A 457 -28.62 15.51 -38.49
CA LEU A 457 -27.58 15.31 -37.50
C LEU A 457 -28.12 14.81 -36.17
N GLU A 458 -29.24 15.35 -35.71
CA GLU A 458 -29.93 14.89 -34.51
C GLU A 458 -30.36 13.42 -34.65
N GLN A 459 -30.89 13.04 -35.81
CA GLN A 459 -31.26 11.66 -36.11
C GLN A 459 -30.06 10.70 -36.12
N VAL A 460 -28.92 11.09 -36.71
CA VAL A 460 -27.69 10.27 -36.70
C VAL A 460 -27.12 10.14 -35.28
N LEU A 461 -27.25 11.19 -34.45
CA LEU A 461 -26.82 11.16 -33.06
C LEU A 461 -27.69 10.19 -32.23
N ASP A 462 -29.00 10.23 -32.43
CA ASP A 462 -29.96 9.35 -31.74
C ASP A 462 -29.77 7.87 -32.13
N GLU A 463 -29.53 7.60 -33.41
CA GLU A 463 -29.21 6.25 -33.90
C GLU A 463 -27.87 5.73 -33.34
N GLY A 464 -26.85 6.59 -33.27
CA GLY A 464 -25.57 6.27 -32.65
C GLY A 464 -25.70 5.98 -31.15
N LEU A 465 -26.50 6.79 -30.44
CA LEU A 465 -26.77 6.61 -29.01
C LEU A 465 -27.52 5.28 -28.74
N ALA A 466 -28.51 4.96 -29.57
CA ALA A 466 -29.26 3.71 -29.49
C ALA A 466 -28.36 2.49 -29.71
N SER A 467 -27.46 2.55 -30.69
CA SER A 467 -26.48 1.49 -30.99
C SER A 467 -25.52 1.24 -29.82
N VAL A 468 -24.96 2.30 -29.24
CA VAL A 468 -24.07 2.20 -28.06
C VAL A 468 -24.82 1.63 -26.85
N LYS A 469 -26.07 2.03 -26.65
CA LYS A 469 -26.91 1.51 -25.56
C LYS A 469 -27.19 0.02 -25.73
N ALA A 470 -27.56 -0.43 -26.94
CA ALA A 470 -27.79 -1.85 -27.22
C ALA A 470 -26.54 -2.71 -26.98
N LYS A 471 -25.36 -2.22 -27.39
CA LYS A 471 -24.08 -2.92 -27.20
C LYS A 471 -23.68 -2.98 -25.72
N LYS A 472 -23.95 -1.93 -24.94
CA LYS A 472 -23.80 -1.92 -23.48
C LYS A 472 -24.67 -2.99 -22.82
N ASP A 473 -25.94 -3.09 -23.21
CA ASP A 473 -26.89 -4.03 -22.61
C ASP A 473 -26.54 -5.49 -22.95
N GLN A 474 -26.04 -5.75 -24.16
CA GLN A 474 -25.52 -7.06 -24.56
C GLN A 474 -24.31 -7.48 -23.70
N LEU A 475 -23.36 -6.57 -23.48
CA LEU A 475 -22.18 -6.83 -22.63
C LEU A 475 -22.56 -7.04 -21.16
N LEU A 476 -23.55 -6.32 -20.66
CA LEU A 476 -24.06 -6.53 -19.30
C LEU A 476 -24.65 -7.94 -19.15
N LYS A 477 -25.34 -8.43 -20.18
CA LYS A 477 -25.91 -9.78 -20.20
C LYS A 477 -24.83 -10.86 -20.25
N GLU A 478 -23.78 -10.66 -21.04
CA GLU A 478 -22.65 -11.61 -21.12
C GLU A 478 -21.80 -11.64 -19.86
N THR A 479 -21.56 -10.49 -19.23
CA THR A 479 -20.81 -10.42 -17.96
C THR A 479 -21.58 -11.06 -16.83
N LYS A 480 -22.90 -10.84 -16.74
CA LYS A 480 -23.77 -11.54 -15.79
C LYS A 480 -23.74 -13.06 -15.98
N LYS A 481 -23.83 -13.54 -17.22
CA LYS A 481 -23.74 -14.97 -17.53
C LYS A 481 -22.38 -15.57 -17.11
N LYS A 482 -21.27 -14.85 -17.30
CA LYS A 482 -19.94 -15.31 -16.85
C LYS A 482 -19.81 -15.33 -15.32
N LEU A 483 -20.43 -14.36 -14.64
CA LEU A 483 -20.47 -14.31 -13.18
C LEU A 483 -21.25 -15.51 -12.61
N ASP A 484 -22.43 -15.82 -13.18
CA ASP A 484 -23.26 -16.95 -12.75
C ASP A 484 -22.51 -18.29 -12.92
N VAL A 485 -21.75 -18.46 -14.02
CA VAL A 485 -20.90 -19.64 -14.24
C VAL A 485 -19.75 -19.71 -13.22
N SER A 486 -19.14 -18.57 -12.87
CA SER A 486 -18.08 -18.52 -11.86
C SER A 486 -18.60 -18.88 -10.47
N GLN A 487 -19.75 -18.35 -10.08
CA GLN A 487 -20.39 -18.65 -8.80
C GLN A 487 -20.80 -20.13 -8.71
N LYS A 488 -21.28 -20.71 -9.81
CA LYS A 488 -21.58 -22.15 -9.86
C LYS A 488 -20.34 -23.01 -9.64
N LYS A 489 -19.21 -22.66 -10.28
CA LYS A 489 -17.93 -23.37 -10.07
C LYS A 489 -17.41 -23.23 -8.64
N GLU A 490 -17.60 -22.06 -8.03
CA GLU A 490 -17.23 -21.82 -6.63
C GLU A 490 -18.08 -22.65 -5.65
N GLN A 491 -19.38 -22.78 -5.91
CA GLN A 491 -20.28 -23.66 -5.16
C GLN A 491 -19.88 -25.14 -5.32
N GLU A 492 -19.56 -25.58 -6.54
CA GLU A 492 -19.10 -26.95 -6.81
C GLU A 492 -17.80 -27.26 -6.06
N ALA A 493 -16.81 -26.35 -6.09
CA ALA A 493 -15.56 -26.49 -5.34
C ALA A 493 -15.77 -26.53 -3.81
N THR A 494 -16.72 -25.75 -3.30
CA THR A 494 -17.05 -25.73 -1.86
C THR A 494 -17.64 -27.07 -1.40
N VAL A 495 -18.49 -27.69 -2.23
CA VAL A 495 -19.05 -29.02 -1.96
C VAL A 495 -17.97 -30.10 -2.01
N GLU A 496 -17.06 -30.03 -2.98
CA GLU A 496 -15.93 -30.96 -3.10
C GLU A 496 -15.00 -30.88 -1.88
N ILE A 497 -14.65 -29.67 -1.43
CA ILE A 497 -13.85 -29.45 -0.22
C ILE A 497 -14.56 -30.01 1.03
N ALA A 498 -15.88 -29.84 1.15
CA ALA A 498 -16.65 -30.40 2.27
C ALA A 498 -16.65 -31.93 2.26
N THR A 499 -16.67 -32.54 1.08
CA THR A 499 -16.66 -34.00 0.92
C THR A 499 -15.30 -34.57 1.33
N LEU A 500 -14.21 -33.97 0.86
CA LEU A 500 -12.84 -34.38 1.22
C LEU A 500 -12.58 -34.28 2.74
N ARG A 501 -13.08 -33.22 3.40
CA ARG A 501 -13.00 -33.08 4.86
C ARG A 501 -13.75 -34.18 5.61
N SER A 502 -14.88 -34.65 5.08
CA SER A 502 -15.62 -35.77 5.67
C SER A 502 -14.87 -37.10 5.52
N GLU A 503 -14.15 -37.31 4.43
CA GLU A 503 -13.32 -38.49 4.21
C GLU A 503 -12.09 -38.47 5.14
N GLU A 504 -11.45 -37.31 5.28
CA GLU A 504 -10.31 -37.12 6.21
C GLU A 504 -10.70 -37.44 7.67
N GLN A 505 -11.89 -37.02 8.11
CA GLN A 505 -12.41 -37.38 9.44
C GLN A 505 -12.64 -38.88 9.62
N LYS A 506 -13.07 -39.60 8.59
CA LYS A 506 -13.24 -41.06 8.66
C LYS A 506 -11.90 -41.77 8.81
N VAL A 507 -10.90 -41.35 8.02
CA VAL A 507 -9.55 -41.89 8.09
C VAL A 507 -8.94 -41.63 9.47
N ALA A 508 -9.12 -40.43 10.04
CA ALA A 508 -8.66 -40.12 11.39
C ALA A 508 -9.29 -41.01 12.48
N MET A 509 -10.57 -41.37 12.32
CA MET A 509 -11.28 -42.24 13.26
C MET A 509 -10.81 -43.71 13.17
N GLU A 510 -10.52 -44.19 11.96
CA GLU A 510 -9.94 -45.52 11.75
C GLU A 510 -8.53 -45.62 12.32
N ASP A 511 -7.71 -44.58 12.15
CA ASP A 511 -6.35 -44.53 12.68
C ASP A 511 -6.34 -44.49 14.22
N ALA A 512 -7.26 -43.74 14.84
CA ALA A 512 -7.45 -43.76 16.29
C ALA A 512 -7.85 -45.15 16.82
N THR A 513 -8.69 -45.87 16.07
CA THR A 513 -9.12 -47.23 16.42
C THR A 513 -7.96 -48.23 16.34
N LEU A 514 -7.12 -48.12 15.31
CA LEU A 514 -5.91 -48.94 15.15
C LEU A 514 -4.91 -48.68 16.27
N LYS A 515 -4.73 -47.41 16.67
CA LYS A 515 -3.84 -47.02 17.76
C LYS A 515 -4.27 -47.62 19.10
N GLY A 516 -5.56 -47.60 19.42
CA GLY A 516 -6.10 -48.24 20.62
C GLY A 516 -5.87 -49.76 20.65
N LYS A 517 -6.01 -50.45 19.52
CA LYS A 517 -5.70 -51.89 19.41
C LYS A 517 -4.21 -52.20 19.60
N ILE A 518 -3.33 -51.32 19.14
CA ILE A 518 -1.89 -51.47 19.34
C ILE A 518 -1.54 -51.34 20.82
N GLU A 519 -2.12 -50.38 21.52
CA GLU A 519 -1.92 -50.19 22.97
C GLU A 519 -2.45 -51.39 23.78
N GLU A 520 -3.60 -51.95 23.40
CA GLU A 520 -4.15 -53.16 24.03
C GLU A 520 -3.23 -54.39 23.83
N LEU A 521 -2.69 -54.57 22.63
CA LEU A 521 -1.75 -55.66 22.33
C LEU A 521 -0.40 -55.48 23.04
N GLN A 522 0.05 -54.24 23.23
CA GLN A 522 1.25 -53.93 24.00
C GLN A 522 1.07 -54.27 25.49
N GLY A 523 -0.09 -53.93 26.07
CA GLY A 523 -0.42 -54.31 27.45
C GLY A 523 -0.47 -55.82 27.66
N GLN A 524 -1.01 -56.59 26.70
CA GLN A 524 -1.04 -58.06 26.77
C GLN A 524 0.35 -58.71 26.61
N LEU A 525 1.30 -58.01 25.96
CA LEU A 525 2.68 -58.48 25.80
C LEU A 525 3.51 -58.26 27.07
N GLU A 526 3.27 -57.15 27.77
CA GLU A 526 3.95 -56.84 29.03
C GLU A 526 3.52 -57.80 30.17
N ASP A 527 2.27 -58.26 30.17
CA ASP A 527 1.74 -59.18 31.18
C ASP A 527 2.23 -60.65 31.00
N ARG A 528 2.85 -60.98 29.86
CA ARG A 528 3.29 -62.35 29.52
C ARG A 528 4.79 -62.63 29.62
N ALA A 529 5.64 -61.66 30.01
CA ALA A 529 7.09 -61.86 30.04
C ALA A 529 7.63 -62.17 31.46
N PRO A 530 8.25 -63.34 31.71
CA PRO A 530 8.99 -63.59 32.96
C PRO A 530 10.38 -62.93 32.91
N ARG A 531 10.77 -62.34 34.04
CA ARG A 531 12.04 -61.64 34.26
C ARG A 531 13.23 -62.62 34.26
N GLU A 532 14.05 -62.59 33.23
CA GLU A 532 15.47 -62.95 33.31
C GLU A 532 16.24 -62.25 32.17
N TYR A 533 17.02 -61.23 32.54
CA TYR A 533 17.81 -60.39 31.63
C TYR A 533 19.25 -60.95 31.52
N SER A 534 19.72 -61.16 30.28
CA SER A 534 21.12 -61.45 29.95
C SER A 534 21.57 -60.62 28.73
N PRO A 535 22.79 -60.04 28.72
CA PRO A 535 23.21 -59.03 27.76
C PRO A 535 23.76 -59.66 26.48
N LYS A 536 22.87 -60.17 25.61
CA LYS A 536 23.20 -60.53 24.21
C LYS A 536 22.11 -60.15 23.18
N SER A 537 21.07 -59.41 23.57
CA SER A 537 19.92 -59.08 22.71
C SER A 537 20.01 -57.72 21.99
N ASP A 538 21.08 -56.95 22.18
CA ASP A 538 21.17 -55.57 21.67
C ASP A 538 21.45 -55.48 20.15
N GLU A 539 21.93 -56.58 19.55
CA GLU A 539 22.22 -56.63 18.11
C GLU A 539 20.98 -57.04 17.28
N THR A 540 20.10 -57.87 17.88
CA THR A 540 18.83 -58.28 17.25
C THR A 540 17.75 -57.20 17.37
N ALA A 541 17.73 -56.44 18.47
CA ALA A 541 16.82 -55.30 18.64
C ALA A 541 17.11 -54.16 17.64
N ARG A 542 18.38 -53.96 17.25
CA ARG A 542 18.76 -53.02 16.19
C ARG A 542 18.25 -53.48 14.82
N GLN A 543 18.33 -54.76 14.47
CA GLN A 543 17.84 -55.24 13.17
C GLN A 543 16.31 -55.16 13.03
N ILE A 544 15.54 -55.35 14.10
CA ILE A 544 14.08 -55.25 14.07
C ILE A 544 13.61 -53.78 13.98
N LYS A 545 14.32 -52.85 14.63
CA LYS A 545 14.04 -51.40 14.51
C LYS A 545 14.28 -50.88 13.09
N THR A 546 15.30 -51.39 12.39
CA THR A 546 15.55 -51.01 10.99
C THR A 546 14.53 -51.63 10.02
N GLY A 547 14.01 -52.82 10.32
CA GLY A 547 12.96 -53.48 9.51
C GLY A 547 11.58 -52.82 9.61
N LEU A 548 11.19 -52.32 10.79
CA LEU A 548 9.92 -51.62 10.99
C LEU A 548 9.90 -50.22 10.36
N PHE A 549 11.05 -49.52 10.36
CA PHE A 549 11.16 -48.18 9.76
C PHE A 549 11.00 -48.19 8.23
N LEU A 550 11.38 -49.30 7.57
CA LEU A 550 11.22 -49.51 6.14
C LEU A 550 9.79 -49.88 5.73
N ARG A 551 8.93 -50.37 6.64
CA ARG A 551 7.55 -50.76 6.28
C ARG A 551 6.56 -49.59 6.41
N THR A 552 6.81 -48.64 7.30
CA THR A 552 6.03 -47.40 7.43
C THR A 552 6.29 -46.40 6.30
N THR A 553 7.44 -46.48 5.62
CA THR A 553 7.75 -45.63 4.45
C THR A 553 7.12 -46.10 3.14
N TYR A 554 6.62 -47.35 3.07
CA TYR A 554 5.95 -47.88 1.87
C TYR A 554 4.41 -47.76 1.90
N MET A 555 3.80 -47.35 3.01
CA MET A 555 2.34 -47.14 3.11
C MET A 555 1.91 -45.66 2.99
N THR A 556 2.85 -44.72 2.96
CA THR A 556 2.59 -43.27 2.78
C THR A 556 2.85 -42.77 1.35
N LYS A 557 3.11 -43.70 0.40
CA LYS A 557 3.11 -43.44 -1.04
C LYS A 557 2.18 -44.46 -1.72
N SER A 558 0.88 -44.18 -1.66
CA SER A 558 -0.16 -44.74 -2.52
C SER A 558 -1.28 -43.71 -2.61
#